data_AF-A0A3N1GV46-F1
#
_entry.id   AF-A0A3N1GV46-F1
#
_cell.length_a   1.000
_cell.length_b   1.000
_cell.length_c   1.000
_cell.angle_alpha   90.00
_cell.angle_beta   90.00
_cell.angle_gamma   90.00
#
_symmetry.space_group_name_H-M   'P 1'
#
loop_
_entity.id
_entity.type
_entity.pdbx_description
1 polymer ?
#
loop_
_entity_poly.entity_id
_entity_poly.type
_entity_poly.pdbx_seq_one_letter_code
_entity_poly.pdbx_strand_id
1 'polypeptide(L)'
;MRKRWRAVPERSDGAGADGPEGPTDSGGRAARRTLRGRGLAGGAVLFLVVGLVLAVLPLPVNDLSPGDYVAKSYPRSPADDIGGDAVAYTSPLPPTDVAATITKFWLPGRGCADAEGVYLRYAEDTVVIRRGRQGSLILVEKSATAYPRYVKHVAGYWDR
;
A
#
# COMPACT_ATOMS: atom_id res chain seq x y z
N MET A 1 19.06 22.27 -27.71
CA MET A 1 20.45 22.09 -27.24
C MET A 1 20.59 20.70 -26.63
N ARG A 2 21.24 19.76 -27.33
CA ARG A 2 21.45 18.37 -26.89
C ARG A 2 22.96 18.18 -26.66
N LYS A 3 23.37 17.90 -25.42
CA LYS A 3 24.78 17.63 -25.10
C LYS A 3 25.14 16.21 -25.53
N ARG A 4 25.98 16.14 -26.57
CA ARG A 4 26.65 14.95 -27.11
C ARG A 4 27.76 14.53 -26.15
N TRP A 5 27.79 13.26 -25.74
CA TRP A 5 28.99 12.64 -25.18
C TRP A 5 29.81 12.06 -26.35
N ARG A 6 31.08 12.46 -26.44
CA ARG A 6 32.06 11.89 -27.38
C ARG A 6 32.84 10.78 -26.69
N ALA A 7 32.98 9.66 -27.39
CA ALA A 7 33.95 8.61 -27.10
C ALA A 7 35.39 9.10 -27.35
N VAL A 8 36.35 8.50 -26.63
CA VAL A 8 37.79 8.58 -26.88
C VAL A 8 38.37 7.14 -26.79
N PRO A 9 39.36 6.76 -27.62
CA PRO A 9 39.58 5.38 -28.05
C PRO A 9 40.79 4.66 -27.42
N GLU A 10 40.68 3.34 -27.40
CA GLU A 10 41.60 2.29 -27.90
C GLU A 10 43.14 2.43 -27.74
N ARG A 11 43.74 1.50 -26.97
CA ARG A 11 44.77 0.51 -27.40
C ARG A 11 45.27 -0.26 -26.16
N SER A 12 45.26 -1.59 -26.07
CA SER A 12 45.84 -2.68 -26.88
C SER A 12 47.14 -3.21 -26.28
N ASP A 13 47.19 -4.54 -26.27
CA ASP A 13 48.36 -5.43 -26.25
C ASP A 13 48.97 -5.73 -24.88
N GLY A 14 49.16 -6.99 -24.48
CA GLY A 14 48.97 -8.26 -25.18
C GLY A 14 49.49 -9.44 -24.35
N ALA A 15 49.21 -10.64 -24.87
CA ALA A 15 49.93 -11.92 -24.74
C ALA A 15 50.33 -12.41 -23.32
N GLY A 16 50.02 -13.62 -22.86
CA GLY A 16 49.87 -14.89 -23.58
C GLY A 16 50.80 -15.92 -22.90
N ALA A 17 50.25 -17.07 -22.50
CA ALA A 17 50.92 -18.36 -22.22
C ALA A 17 49.83 -19.32 -21.70
N ASP A 18 49.45 -20.34 -22.47
CA ASP A 18 49.88 -21.76 -22.32
C ASP A 18 49.37 -22.39 -21.01
N GLY A 19 48.65 -23.52 -20.95
CA GLY A 19 48.33 -24.61 -21.88
C GLY A 19 47.40 -25.61 -21.13
N PRO A 20 47.05 -26.77 -21.72
CA PRO A 20 45.90 -27.59 -21.31
C PRO A 20 46.27 -28.89 -20.58
N GLU A 21 45.63 -29.17 -19.44
CA GLU A 21 45.58 -30.49 -18.76
C GLU A 21 44.21 -30.54 -18.05
N GLY A 22 43.25 -31.44 -18.31
CA GLY A 22 43.27 -32.90 -18.34
C GLY A 22 42.15 -33.36 -17.37
N PRO A 23 41.20 -34.23 -17.74
CA PRO A 23 40.10 -34.61 -16.86
C PRO A 23 40.49 -35.78 -15.95
N THR A 24 40.39 -35.60 -14.64
CA THR A 24 40.44 -36.70 -13.67
C THR A 24 39.08 -36.92 -13.04
N ASP A 25 38.54 -38.08 -13.39
CA ASP A 25 37.45 -38.82 -12.76
C ASP A 25 37.71 -39.08 -11.26
N SER A 26 36.66 -39.58 -10.58
CA SER A 26 36.63 -40.36 -9.33
C SER A 26 35.87 -39.76 -8.13
N GLY A 27 34.59 -40.11 -8.06
CA GLY A 27 34.11 -41.04 -7.03
C GLY A 27 33.92 -40.55 -5.59
N GLY A 28 32.68 -40.18 -5.25
CA GLY A 28 32.23 -39.99 -3.86
C GLY A 28 30.83 -40.55 -3.64
N ARG A 29 30.77 -41.65 -2.88
CA ARG A 29 29.64 -42.57 -2.72
C ARG A 29 28.60 -42.07 -1.70
N ALA A 30 27.33 -42.33 -2.00
CA ALA A 30 26.24 -42.71 -1.09
C ALA A 30 25.96 -41.88 0.19
N ALA A 31 24.71 -41.38 0.31
CA ALA A 31 23.83 -41.73 1.43
C ALA A 31 22.39 -41.23 1.18
N ARG A 32 21.49 -42.17 0.87
CA ARG A 32 20.05 -42.00 1.08
C ARG A 32 19.80 -41.94 2.58
N ARG A 33 19.15 -40.88 3.08
CA ARG A 33 18.32 -40.94 4.29
C ARG A 33 17.09 -40.07 4.09
N THR A 34 16.04 -40.70 3.59
CA THR A 34 14.67 -40.36 3.95
C THR A 34 14.50 -40.56 5.45
N LEU A 35 14.09 -39.53 6.20
CA LEU A 35 13.29 -39.72 7.40
C LEU A 35 12.50 -38.46 7.72
N ARG A 36 11.20 -38.72 7.89
CA ARG A 36 10.13 -37.81 8.25
C ARG A 36 10.38 -37.25 9.65
N GLY A 37 10.04 -35.98 9.85
CA GLY A 37 9.88 -35.36 11.16
C GLY A 37 8.76 -34.33 11.12
N ARG A 38 7.54 -34.74 11.44
CA ARG A 38 6.46 -33.84 11.90
C ARG A 38 6.77 -33.50 13.36
N GLY A 39 6.76 -32.23 13.72
CA GLY A 39 6.89 -31.79 15.11
C GLY A 39 6.79 -30.26 15.23
N LEU A 40 5.76 -29.81 15.91
CA LEU A 40 5.33 -28.41 16.07
C LEU A 40 6.23 -27.64 17.05
N ALA A 41 6.54 -26.39 16.71
CA ALA A 41 6.81 -25.28 17.64
C ALA A 41 6.54 -24.00 16.83
N GLY A 42 5.59 -23.12 17.13
CA GLY A 42 5.23 -22.60 18.45
C GLY A 42 5.76 -21.17 18.55
N GLY A 43 4.97 -20.20 18.07
CA GLY A 43 4.98 -18.79 18.49
C GLY A 43 6.25 -17.96 18.30
N ALA A 44 6.27 -17.12 17.26
CA ALA A 44 6.85 -15.78 17.32
C ALA A 44 6.20 -14.89 16.25
N VAL A 45 5.36 -13.97 16.70
CA VAL A 45 4.78 -12.87 15.92
C VAL A 45 5.91 -11.98 15.41
N LEU A 46 5.95 -11.72 14.10
CA LEU A 46 6.60 -10.52 13.58
C LEU A 46 5.86 -10.05 12.32
N PHE A 47 5.11 -8.97 12.48
CA PHE A 47 4.59 -8.05 11.46
C PHE A 47 5.11 -8.27 10.03
N LEU A 48 4.47 -9.17 9.29
CA LEU A 48 4.64 -9.32 7.85
C LEU A 48 3.26 -9.28 7.18
N VAL A 49 2.58 -8.15 7.36
CA VAL A 49 1.62 -7.66 6.36
C VAL A 49 2.11 -6.29 5.90
N VAL A 50 3.35 -6.23 5.46
CA VAL A 50 3.85 -5.18 4.57
C VAL A 50 4.07 -5.86 3.23
N GLY A 51 3.22 -5.55 2.27
CA GLY A 51 3.38 -5.99 0.90
C GLY A 51 2.09 -6.57 0.31
N LEU A 52 1.20 -5.70 -0.13
CA LEU A 52 0.99 -5.53 -1.57
C LEU A 52 0.11 -4.29 -1.81
N VAL A 53 0.76 -3.22 -2.26
CA VAL A 53 0.08 -2.10 -2.92
C VAL A 53 -0.50 -2.64 -4.22
N LEU A 54 -1.83 -2.78 -4.31
CA LEU A 54 -2.50 -2.92 -5.59
C LEU A 54 -2.85 -1.53 -6.10
N ALA A 55 -1.92 -0.94 -6.85
CA ALA A 55 -2.22 0.14 -7.75
C ALA A 55 -2.97 -0.44 -8.96
N VAL A 56 -4.21 0.05 -9.15
CA VAL A 56 -5.01 0.05 -10.39
C VAL A 56 -5.41 -1.34 -10.95
N LEU A 57 -6.34 -2.02 -10.28
CA LEU A 57 -7.28 -2.88 -10.99
C LEU A 57 -8.50 -2.02 -11.41
N PRO A 58 -8.98 -2.09 -12.66
CA PRO A 58 -10.34 -1.66 -12.97
C PRO A 58 -11.30 -2.61 -12.21
N LEU A 59 -11.75 -2.18 -11.03
CA LEU A 59 -12.74 -2.93 -10.28
C LEU A 59 -14.08 -2.87 -11.03
N PRO A 60 -14.83 -3.98 -11.07
CA PRO A 60 -16.15 -3.98 -11.66
C PRO A 60 -17.04 -3.02 -10.84
N VAL A 61 -17.83 -2.20 -11.55
CA VAL A 61 -18.58 -1.01 -11.07
C VAL A 61 -19.79 -1.40 -10.21
N ASN A 62 -19.58 -2.30 -9.25
CA ASN A 62 -20.60 -2.84 -8.35
C ASN A 62 -20.23 -2.66 -6.88
N ASP A 63 -19.21 -1.85 -6.59
CA ASP A 63 -19.08 -1.27 -5.25
C ASP A 63 -20.20 -0.22 -5.14
N LEU A 64 -21.19 -0.46 -4.29
CA LEU A 64 -22.44 0.34 -4.23
C LEU A 64 -22.23 1.70 -3.57
N SER A 65 -21.09 1.90 -2.91
CA SER A 65 -20.75 3.11 -2.17
C SER A 65 -19.24 3.40 -2.12
N PRO A 66 -18.84 4.66 -1.87
CA PRO A 66 -17.45 5.02 -1.59
C PRO A 66 -16.88 4.27 -0.38
N GLY A 67 -17.71 3.98 0.63
CA GLY A 67 -17.32 3.20 1.80
C GLY A 67 -16.94 1.76 1.43
N ASP A 68 -17.72 1.09 0.58
CA ASP A 68 -17.42 -0.26 0.09
C ASP A 68 -16.13 -0.29 -0.73
N TYR A 69 -15.92 0.73 -1.58
CA TYR A 69 -14.68 0.89 -2.32
C TYR A 69 -13.48 1.00 -1.38
N VAL A 70 -13.56 1.84 -0.34
CA VAL A 70 -12.49 1.95 0.66
C VAL A 70 -12.28 0.62 1.37
N ALA A 71 -13.37 -0.06 1.76
CA ALA A 71 -13.31 -1.31 2.49
C ALA A 71 -12.58 -2.43 1.74
N LYS A 72 -12.72 -2.44 0.42
CA LYS A 72 -12.11 -3.41 -0.48
C LYS A 72 -10.69 -3.02 -0.91
N SER A 73 -10.41 -1.72 -0.99
CA SER A 73 -9.16 -1.20 -1.56
C SER A 73 -8.06 -0.99 -0.52
N TYR A 74 -8.41 -0.82 0.76
CA TYR A 74 -7.46 -0.49 1.82
C TYR A 74 -7.47 -1.53 2.95
N PRO A 75 -6.31 -1.85 3.57
CA PRO A 75 -6.25 -2.73 4.73
C PRO A 75 -7.02 -2.15 5.94
N ARG A 76 -7.85 -2.97 6.62
CA ARG A 76 -8.51 -2.61 7.89
C ARG A 76 -7.49 -2.37 8.99
N SER A 77 -7.77 -1.39 9.86
CA SER A 77 -7.05 -1.19 11.12
C SER A 77 -8.03 -1.09 12.30
N PRO A 78 -8.54 -2.23 12.83
CA PRO A 78 -9.55 -2.22 13.88
C PRO A 78 -9.12 -1.52 15.17
N ALA A 79 -7.80 -1.44 15.42
CA ALA A 79 -7.24 -0.74 16.58
C ALA A 79 -7.44 0.78 16.53
N ASP A 80 -7.73 1.34 15.35
CA ASP A 80 -7.93 2.77 15.12
C ASP A 80 -9.42 3.13 14.87
N ASP A 81 -10.35 2.16 15.01
CA ASP A 81 -11.80 2.41 14.90
C ASP A 81 -12.24 3.40 15.99
N ILE A 82 -13.16 4.32 15.69
CA ILE A 82 -13.61 5.35 16.63
C ILE A 82 -15.09 5.23 16.92
N GLY A 83 -15.42 4.95 18.19
CA GLY A 83 -16.79 5.01 18.70
C GLY A 83 -17.77 4.00 18.08
N GLY A 84 -17.28 2.91 17.46
CA GLY A 84 -18.10 1.87 16.83
C GLY A 84 -18.66 2.23 15.45
N ASP A 85 -18.79 3.52 15.14
CA ASP A 85 -19.38 4.00 13.89
C ASP A 85 -18.32 4.31 12.82
N ALA A 86 -17.14 4.77 13.23
CA ALA A 86 -16.06 5.13 12.32
C ALA A 86 -15.08 3.94 12.16
N VAL A 87 -15.13 3.34 10.97
CA VAL A 87 -14.36 2.16 10.60
C VAL A 87 -13.03 2.60 9.98
N ALA A 88 -11.93 2.12 10.53
CA ALA A 88 -10.58 2.53 10.16
C ALA A 88 -9.90 1.58 9.16
N TYR A 89 -9.18 2.20 8.24
CA TYR A 89 -8.35 1.60 7.21
C TYR A 89 -7.04 2.38 7.08
N THR A 90 -6.02 1.78 6.45
CA THR A 90 -4.70 2.42 6.34
C THR A 90 -4.20 2.46 4.90
N SER A 91 -3.32 3.41 4.61
CA SER A 91 -2.59 3.47 3.35
C SER A 91 -1.17 3.97 3.58
N PRO A 92 -0.17 3.47 2.85
CA PRO A 92 1.19 4.03 2.91
C PRO A 92 1.31 5.40 2.22
N LEU A 93 0.30 5.79 1.45
CA LEU A 93 0.29 7.06 0.72
C LEU A 93 -0.09 8.23 1.64
N PRO A 94 0.29 9.48 1.31
CA PRO A 94 -0.14 10.66 2.07
C PRO A 94 -1.63 10.95 1.88
N PRO A 95 -2.28 11.68 2.81
CA PRO A 95 -3.72 11.88 2.79
C PRO A 95 -4.28 12.47 1.48
N THR A 96 -3.55 13.41 0.88
CA THR A 96 -3.92 14.07 -0.38
C THR A 96 -3.94 13.10 -1.56
N ASP A 97 -3.00 12.15 -1.60
CA ASP A 97 -2.89 11.20 -2.71
C ASP A 97 -3.94 10.10 -2.59
N VAL A 98 -4.25 9.68 -1.35
CA VAL A 98 -5.39 8.80 -1.07
C VAL A 98 -6.68 9.48 -1.49
N ALA A 99 -6.90 10.74 -1.11
CA ALA A 99 -8.08 11.50 -1.50
C ALA A 99 -8.18 11.63 -3.03
N ALA A 100 -7.07 11.96 -3.70
CA ALA A 100 -7.01 12.04 -5.17
C ALA A 100 -7.32 10.69 -5.83
N THR A 101 -6.95 9.57 -5.19
CA THR A 101 -7.26 8.23 -5.70
C THR A 101 -8.75 7.92 -5.56
N ILE A 102 -9.34 8.14 -4.39
CA ILE A 102 -10.76 7.90 -4.14
C ILE A 102 -11.62 8.78 -5.06
N THR A 103 -11.26 10.06 -5.20
CA THR A 103 -12.02 11.04 -6.00
C THR A 103 -11.96 10.81 -7.51
N LYS A 104 -11.04 9.97 -8.01
CA LYS A 104 -11.06 9.50 -9.42
C LYS A 104 -12.22 8.57 -9.71
N PHE A 105 -12.71 7.85 -8.70
CA PHE A 105 -13.79 6.88 -8.85
C PHE A 105 -15.11 7.40 -8.29
N TRP A 106 -15.05 8.21 -7.23
CA TRP A 106 -16.23 8.71 -6.51
C TRP A 106 -16.15 10.21 -6.30
N LEU A 107 -17.04 10.96 -6.95
CA LEU A 107 -17.11 12.41 -6.77
C LEU A 107 -17.83 12.74 -5.44
N PRO A 108 -17.18 13.46 -4.51
CA PRO A 108 -17.82 13.87 -3.27
C PRO A 108 -18.82 14.99 -3.55
N GLY A 109 -19.94 15.00 -2.82
CA GLY A 109 -20.88 16.12 -2.88
C GLY A 109 -20.29 17.38 -2.24
N ARG A 110 -19.49 17.19 -1.18
CA ARG A 110 -18.74 18.25 -0.48
C ARG A 110 -17.39 17.72 0.00
N GLY A 111 -16.39 18.58 0.08
CA GLY A 111 -15.13 18.22 0.71
C GLY A 111 -14.29 19.43 1.09
N CYS A 112 -13.37 19.21 2.02
CA CYS A 112 -12.38 20.20 2.43
C CYS A 112 -11.09 19.50 2.88
N ALA A 113 -10.00 20.26 2.94
CA ALA A 113 -8.72 19.79 3.45
C ALA A 113 -8.15 20.84 4.41
N ASP A 114 -7.54 20.39 5.49
CA ASP A 114 -6.86 21.22 6.47
C ASP A 114 -5.51 20.59 6.88
N ALA A 115 -4.90 21.13 7.93
CA ALA A 115 -3.64 20.60 8.45
C ALA A 115 -3.78 19.22 9.09
N GLU A 116 -4.98 18.78 9.50
CA GLU A 116 -5.23 17.49 10.16
C GLU A 116 -5.61 16.39 9.15
N GLY A 117 -6.23 16.74 8.03
CA GLY A 117 -6.58 15.76 7.00
C GLY A 117 -7.44 16.29 5.86
N VAL A 118 -7.97 15.35 5.10
CA VAL A 118 -8.94 15.57 4.03
C VAL A 118 -10.28 14.97 4.45
N TYR A 119 -11.35 15.72 4.26
CA TYR A 119 -12.71 15.37 4.68
C TYR A 119 -13.60 15.36 3.45
N LEU A 120 -14.11 14.19 3.08
CA LEU A 120 -14.94 13.98 1.90
C LEU A 120 -16.32 13.49 2.33
N ARG A 121 -17.36 14.22 1.95
CA ARG A 121 -18.76 13.84 2.20
C ARG A 121 -19.41 13.38 0.91
N TYR A 122 -19.98 12.18 0.98
CA TYR A 122 -20.81 11.59 -0.04
C TYR A 122 -22.27 11.55 0.45
N ALA A 123 -23.17 11.01 -0.36
CA ALA A 123 -24.59 10.93 -0.02
C ALA A 123 -24.81 10.15 1.29
N GLU A 124 -24.32 8.92 1.35
CA GLU A 124 -24.56 8.01 2.48
C GLU A 124 -23.37 7.91 3.44
N ASP A 125 -22.16 8.11 2.91
CA ASP A 125 -20.93 7.90 3.65
C ASP A 125 -20.08 9.16 3.71
N THR A 126 -19.23 9.19 4.72
CA THR A 126 -18.17 10.16 4.89
C THR A 126 -16.85 9.42 4.93
N VAL A 127 -15.87 9.93 4.20
CA VAL A 127 -14.50 9.44 4.19
C VAL A 127 -13.58 10.54 4.71
N VAL A 128 -12.95 10.29 5.85
CA VAL A 128 -11.98 11.19 6.47
C VAL A 128 -10.60 10.57 6.40
N ILE A 129 -9.64 11.31 5.86
CA ILE A 129 -8.29 10.83 5.59
C ILE A 129 -7.32 11.69 6.39
N ARG A 130 -6.71 11.11 7.41
CA ARG A 130 -5.79 11.77 8.34
C ARG A 130 -4.39 11.24 8.20
N ARG A 131 -3.41 11.97 8.72
CA ARG A 131 -2.05 11.42 8.85
C ARG A 131 -2.07 10.23 9.81
N GLY A 132 -1.56 9.10 9.35
CA GLY A 132 -1.34 7.89 10.15
C GLY A 132 0.15 7.66 10.42
N ARG A 133 0.47 6.59 11.15
CA ARG A 133 1.87 6.27 11.55
C ARG A 133 2.81 5.98 10.38
N GLN A 134 2.28 5.44 9.27
CA GLN A 134 3.05 5.04 8.09
C GLN A 134 2.46 5.59 6.79
N GLY A 135 1.72 6.72 6.85
CA GLY A 135 1.05 7.30 5.70
C GLY A 135 -0.28 7.93 6.11
N SER A 136 -1.38 7.30 5.72
CA SER A 136 -2.74 7.76 6.00
C SER A 136 -3.53 6.77 6.84
N LEU A 137 -4.36 7.33 7.73
CA LEU A 137 -5.49 6.66 8.36
C LEU A 137 -6.75 7.13 7.64
N ILE A 138 -7.58 6.19 7.18
CA ILE A 138 -8.82 6.44 6.45
C ILE A 138 -9.95 5.96 7.35
N LEU A 139 -10.84 6.88 7.71
CA LEU A 139 -12.01 6.62 8.54
C LEU A 139 -13.25 6.72 7.64
N VAL A 140 -14.01 5.63 7.60
CA VAL A 140 -15.30 5.56 6.90
C VAL A 140 -16.40 5.51 7.95
N GLU A 141 -17.35 6.43 7.85
CA GLU A 141 -18.46 6.55 8.78
C GLU A 141 -19.72 6.97 8.01
N LYS A 142 -20.91 6.67 8.53
CA LYS A 142 -22.16 7.16 7.93
C LYS A 142 -22.26 8.67 8.05
N SER A 143 -22.80 9.33 7.02
CA SER A 143 -22.96 10.78 7.00
C SER A 143 -23.74 11.33 8.21
N ALA A 144 -24.68 10.54 8.76
CA ALA A 144 -25.48 10.91 9.93
C ALA A 144 -24.67 11.04 11.23
N THR A 145 -23.64 10.22 11.44
CA THR A 145 -22.84 10.23 12.67
C THR A 145 -21.53 11.01 12.51
N ALA A 146 -21.08 11.24 11.27
CA ALA A 146 -19.84 11.94 10.98
C ALA A 146 -19.88 13.44 11.28
N TYR A 147 -21.00 14.14 11.01
CA TYR A 147 -21.06 15.60 11.16
C TYR A 147 -20.76 16.06 12.61
N PRO A 148 -21.40 15.54 13.67
CA PRO A 148 -21.10 15.93 15.05
C PRO A 148 -19.62 15.73 15.43
N ARG A 149 -18.98 14.69 14.88
CA ARG A 149 -17.58 14.34 15.17
C ARG A 149 -16.59 15.30 14.52
N TYR A 150 -16.87 15.71 13.27
CA TYR A 150 -15.93 16.50 12.46
C TYR A 150 -16.33 17.97 12.28
N VAL A 151 -17.39 18.43 12.93
CA VAL A 151 -17.93 19.79 12.79
C VAL A 151 -16.86 20.88 12.89
N LYS A 152 -15.86 20.73 13.77
CA LYS A 152 -14.76 21.70 13.92
C LYS A 152 -13.89 21.88 12.67
N HIS A 153 -13.88 20.90 11.76
CA HIS A 153 -13.13 20.93 10.50
C HIS A 153 -14.00 21.28 9.30
N VAL A 154 -15.25 20.83 9.33
CA VAL A 154 -16.13 20.82 8.15
C VAL A 154 -17.24 21.87 8.22
N ALA A 155 -17.34 22.61 9.33
CA ALA A 155 -18.29 23.71 9.45
C ALA A 155 -18.07 24.72 8.32
N GLY A 156 -19.14 25.00 7.58
CA GLY A 156 -19.11 25.88 6.39
C GLY A 156 -18.81 25.17 5.08
N TYR A 157 -18.34 23.91 5.11
CA TYR A 157 -18.15 23.07 3.93
C TYR A 157 -19.23 22.00 3.78
N TRP A 158 -19.68 21.42 4.90
CA TRP A 158 -20.78 20.47 4.93
C TRP A 158 -22.07 21.14 5.39
N ASP A 159 -23.14 20.88 4.66
CA ASP A 159 -24.50 21.17 5.05
C ASP A 159 -24.94 20.28 6.23
N ARG A 160 -25.72 20.83 7.17
CA ARG A 160 -26.24 20.11 8.34
C ARG A 160 -27.31 19.09 7.97
#